data_AF-A0A7D6ECF2-F1
#
_entry.id   AF-A0A7D6ECF2-F1
#
_cell.length_a   1.000
_cell.length_b   1.000
_cell.length_c   1.000
_cell.angle_alpha   90.00
_cell.angle_beta   90.00
_cell.angle_gamma   90.00
#
_symmetry.space_group_name_H-M   'P 1'
#
loop_
_entity.id
_entity.type
_entity.pdbx_description
1 polymer ?
#
loop_
_entity_poly.entity_id
_entity_poly.type
_entity_poly.pdbx_seq_one_letter_code
_entity_poly.pdbx_strand_id
1 'polypeptide(L)' 'MRKSTQTREQLLRELRSAYEGGASIRNLAASTGRSYGCVHSMLLESGATMRGRGGPNHRSRASRLT' A
#
# COMPACT_ATOMS: atom_id res chain seq x y z
N MET A 1 -6.53 -6.56 24.26
CA MET A 1 -6.51 -5.99 22.89
C MET A 1 -6.70 -7.14 21.91
N ARG A 2 -7.82 -7.16 21.16
CA ARG A 2 -8.12 -8.27 20.24
C ARG A 2 -7.15 -8.20 19.07
N LYS A 3 -6.17 -9.12 19.00
CA LYS A 3 -5.43 -9.36 17.75
C LYS A 3 -6.48 -9.94 16.80
N SER A 4 -7.03 -9.10 15.93
CA SER A 4 -7.95 -9.57 14.90
C SER A 4 -7.22 -10.69 14.15
N THR A 5 -7.75 -11.90 14.23
CA THR A 5 -7.33 -13.05 13.43
C THR A 5 -7.77 -12.81 11.99
N GLN A 6 -7.30 -11.70 11.40
CA GLN A 6 -7.38 -11.49 9.98
C GLN A 6 -6.49 -12.58 9.38
N THR A 7 -7.08 -13.50 8.63
CA THR A 7 -6.27 -14.51 7.97
C THR A 7 -5.32 -13.79 7.00
N ARG A 8 -4.13 -14.35 6.80
CA ARG A 8 -3.11 -13.74 5.94
C ARG A 8 -3.70 -13.40 4.57
N GLU A 9 -4.54 -14.28 4.04
CA GLU A 9 -5.21 -14.13 2.75
C GLU A 9 -6.17 -12.94 2.71
N GLN A 10 -6.90 -12.67 3.80
CA GLN A 10 -7.75 -11.48 3.87
C GLN A 10 -6.92 -10.20 3.87
N LEU A 11 -5.80 -10.17 4.60
CA LEU A 11 -4.88 -9.03 4.59
C LEU A 11 -4.27 -8.80 3.20
N LEU A 12 -3.87 -9.87 2.51
CA LEU A 12 -3.35 -9.78 1.14
C LEU A 12 -4.39 -9.18 0.18
N ARG A 13 -5.65 -9.61 0.28
CA ARG A 13 -6.75 -9.07 -0.55
C ARG A 13 -7.02 -7.60 -0.26
N GLU A 14 -7.03 -7.20 1.01
CA GLU A 14 -7.26 -5.82 1.42
C GLU A 14 -6.13 -4.90 0.93
N LEU A 15 -4.87 -5.30 1.14
CA LEU A 15 -3.71 -4.57 0.67
C LEU A 15 -3.73 -4.39 -0.85
N ARG A 16 -4.05 -5.45 -1.59
CA ARG A 16 -4.20 -5.41 -3.05
C ARG A 16 -5.28 -4.43 -3.47
N SER A 17 -6.49 -4.57 -2.91
CA SER A 17 -7.62 -3.71 -3.27
C SER A 17 -7.31 -2.23 -3.00
N ALA A 18 -6.70 -1.92 -1.85
CA ALA A 18 -6.31 -0.56 -1.52
C ALA A 18 -5.21 -0.01 -2.45
N TYR A 19 -4.23 -0.84 -2.82
CA TYR A 19 -3.17 -0.48 -3.75
C TYR A 19 -3.69 -0.22 -5.18
N GLU A 20 -4.55 -1.11 -5.68
CA GLU A 20 -5.23 -0.97 -6.98
C GLU A 20 -6.18 0.23 -6.98
N GLY A 21 -6.84 0.51 -5.86
CA GLY A 21 -7.62 1.74 -5.62
C GLY A 21 -6.78 3.01 -5.53
N GLY A 22 -5.45 2.90 -5.65
CA GLY A 22 -4.54 4.02 -5.77
C GLY A 22 -3.78 4.37 -4.50
N ALA A 23 -3.85 3.60 -3.41
CA ALA A 23 -2.99 3.83 -2.25
C ALA A 23 -1.50 3.60 -2.60
N SER A 24 -0.61 4.40 -2.00
CA SER A 24 0.83 4.15 -2.11
C SER A 24 1.28 3.06 -1.12
N ILE A 25 2.35 2.34 -1.44
CA ILE A 25 2.95 1.34 -0.52
C ILE A 25 3.35 1.98 0.81
N ARG A 26 3.77 3.25 0.80
CA ARG A 26 4.06 4.02 2.03
C ARG A 26 2.80 4.25 2.87
N ASN A 27 1.68 4.60 2.25
CA ASN A 27 0.42 4.79 2.98
C ASN A 27 -0.07 3.48 3.59
N LEU A 28 0.03 2.38 2.84
CA LEU A 28 -0.34 1.04 3.32
C LEU A 28 0.56 0.57 4.46
N ALA A 29 1.86 0.84 4.38
CA ALA A 29 2.82 0.57 5.45
C ALA A 29 2.46 1.34 6.73
N ALA A 30 2.14 2.62 6.61
CA ALA A 30 1.71 3.46 7.73
C ALA A 30 0.37 3.01 8.32
N SER A 31 -0.62 2.65 7.49
CA SER A 31 -1.95 2.23 7.96
C SER A 31 -1.93 0.86 8.63
N THR A 32 -1.08 -0.05 8.15
CA THR A 32 -0.95 -1.41 8.70
C THR A 32 0.11 -1.53 9.80
N GLY A 33 0.90 -0.49 10.05
CA GLY A 33 2.04 -0.54 10.97
C GLY A 33 3.15 -1.50 10.53
N ARG A 34 3.25 -1.78 9.22
CA ARG A 34 4.22 -2.72 8.64
C ARG A 34 5.32 -1.97 7.91
N SER A 35 6.48 -2.60 7.76
CA SER A 35 7.55 -2.02 6.96
C SER A 35 7.17 -1.99 5.47
N TYR A 36 7.75 -1.05 4.73
CA TYR A 36 7.58 -0.95 3.28
C TYR A 36 7.90 -2.29 2.58
N GLY A 37 9.00 -2.93 2.95
CA GLY A 37 9.40 -4.22 2.38
C GLY A 37 8.38 -5.32 2.67
N CYS A 38 7.81 -5.35 3.87
CA CYS A 38 6.76 -6.31 4.24
C CYS A 38 5.50 -6.11 3.38
N VAL A 39 5.02 -4.87 3.23
CA VAL A 39 3.87 -4.57 2.38
C VAL A 39 4.17 -4.86 0.90
N HIS A 40 5.37 -4.55 0.43
CA HIS A 40 5.79 -4.85 -0.92
C HIS A 40 5.77 -6.35 -1.22
N SER A 41 6.34 -7.18 -0.34
CA SER A 41 6.28 -8.63 -0.48
C SER A 41 4.84 -9.17 -0.43
N MET A 42 3.98 -8.61 0.43
CA MET A 42 2.56 -8.97 0.48
C MET A 42 1.82 -8.59 -0.80
N LEU A 43 2.12 -7.44 -1.41
CA LEU A 43 1.53 -7.06 -2.69
C LEU A 43 1.95 -8.02 -3.81
N LEU A 44 3.22 -8.43 -3.85
CA LEU A 44 3.68 -9.46 -4.80
C LEU A 44 2.98 -10.80 -4.58
N GLU A 45 2.89 -11.25 -3.32
CA GLU A 45 2.20 -12.49 -2.93
C GLU A 45 0.70 -12.45 -3.28
N SER A 46 0.07 -11.28 -3.18
CA SER A 46 -1.34 -11.09 -3.56
C SER A 46 -1.60 -11.07 -5.07
N GLY A 47 -0.55 -11.04 -5.89
CA GLY A 47 -0.63 -10.89 -7.34
C GLY A 47 -1.02 -9.48 -7.80
N ALA A 48 -0.77 -8.45 -6.97
CA ALA A 48 -1.06 -7.08 -7.35
C ALA A 48 -0.17 -6.63 -8.53
N THR A 49 -0.75 -5.93 -9.50
CA THR A 49 0.02 -5.34 -10.60
C THR A 49 0.81 -4.14 -10.09
N MET A 50 2.12 -4.32 -9.93
CA MET A 50 3.00 -3.27 -9.42
C MET A 50 3.01 -2.06 -10.36
N ARG A 51 2.57 -0.92 -9.84
CA ARG A 51 2.62 0.36 -10.53
C ARG A 51 4.08 0.80 -10.63
N GLY A 52 4.46 1.33 -11.80
CA GLY A 52 5.80 1.84 -12.05
C GLY A 52 6.26 2.79 -10.94
N ARG A 53 7.58 2.81 -10.68
CA ARG A 53 8.19 3.72 -9.71
C ARG A 53 7.87 5.16 -10.16
N GLY A 54 6.98 5.83 -9.42
CA GLY A 54 6.47 7.15 -9.79
C GLY A 54 4.98 7.23 -10.13
N GLY A 55 4.17 6.28 -9.69
CA GLY A 55 2.71 6.31 -9.93
C GLY A 55 2.04 7.65 -9.53
N PRO A 56 0.83 7.96 -10.04
CA PRO A 56 0.18 9.28 -10.01
C PRO A 56 0.00 9.98 -8.64
N ASN A 57 0.35 9.30 -7.54
CA ASN A 57 0.44 9.88 -6.20
C ASN A 57 1.75 10.63 -5.94
N HIS A 58 2.48 11.02 -6.99
CA HIS A 58 3.18 12.28 -6.90
C HIS A 58 2.09 13.33 -6.76
N ARG A 59 1.71 13.67 -5.51
CA ARG A 59 1.26 15.03 -5.24
C ARG A 59 2.32 15.88 -5.91
N SER A 60 2.01 16.43 -7.08
CA SER A 60 2.69 17.59 -7.57
C SER A 60 2.70 18.47 -6.35
N ARG A 61 3.88 18.62 -5.74
CA ARG A 61 4.12 19.71 -4.82
C ARG A 61 3.89 20.88 -5.73
N ALA A 62 2.64 21.35 -5.77
CA ALA A 62 2.30 22.65 -6.31
C ALA A 62 3.30 23.53 -5.60
N SER A 63 4.34 23.91 -6.34
CA SER A 63 5.29 24.91 -5.92
C SER A 63 4.42 26.13 -5.73
N ARG A 64 3.95 26.26 -4.50
CA ARG A 64 3.29 27.43 -3.97
C ARG A 64 4.16 28.60 -4.42
N LEU A 65 3.51 29.51 -5.14
CA LEU A 65 4.08 30.72 -5.70
C LEU A 65 5.17 31.31 -4.80
N THR A 66 6.27 31.73 -5.42
CA THR A 66 7.08 32.83 -4.93
C THR A 66 7.44 33.67 -6.14
#